data_AF-A0A951V7Y3-F1
#
_entry.id   AF-A0A951V7Y3-F1
#
_cell.length_a   1.000
_cell.length_b   1.000
_cell.length_c   1.000
_cell.angle_alpha   90.00
_cell.angle_beta   90.00
_cell.angle_gamma   90.00
#
_symmetry.space_group_name_H-M   'P 1'
#
loop_
_entity.id
_entity.type
_entity.pdbx_description
1 polymer ?
#
loop_
_entity_poly.entity_id
_entity_poly.type
_entity_poly.pdbx_seq_one_letter_code
_entity_poly.pdbx_strand_id
1 'polypeptide(L)' 'MPKCVYCGKQYEIPKGTTLVMNDGTINYLCSSKCRKNMQMKKRKVRWVSKQKKDNEKSDLKSLS' A
#
# COMPACT_ATOMS: atom_id res chain seq x y z
N MET A 1 -1.96 11.93 2.68
CA MET A 1 -2.93 10.81 2.73
C MET A 1 -2.24 9.51 3.12
N PRO A 2 -2.65 8.79 4.18
CA PRO A 2 -2.04 7.51 4.49
C PRO A 2 -2.26 6.51 3.34
N LYS A 3 -1.20 5.78 2.98
CA LYS A 3 -1.22 4.76 1.93
C LYS A 3 -1.28 3.39 2.56
N CYS A 4 -2.26 2.59 2.16
CA CYS A 4 -2.38 1.22 2.66
C CYS A 4 -1.19 0.38 2.16
N VAL A 5 -0.43 -0.24 3.07
CA VAL A 5 0.75 -1.05 2.71
C VAL A 5 0.39 -2.34 1.96
N TYR A 6 -0.85 -2.82 2.13
CA TYR A 6 -1.32 -4.05 1.48
C TYR A 6 -1.90 -3.80 0.08
N CYS A 7 -2.86 -2.88 -0.05
CA CYS A 7 -3.56 -2.65 -1.33
C CYS A 7 -3.04 -1.45 -2.13
N GLY A 8 -2.12 -0.64 -1.56
CA GLY A 8 -1.53 0.52 -2.23
C GLY A 8 -2.44 1.73 -2.40
N LYS A 9 -3.73 1.63 -2.04
CA LYS A 9 -4.70 2.73 -2.16
C LYS A 9 -4.40 3.82 -1.11
N GLN A 10 -4.43 5.07 -1.54
CA GLN A 10 -4.53 6.23 -0.66
C GLN A 10 -6.01 6.39 -0.23
N TYR A 11 -6.25 6.91 0.97
CA TYR A 11 -7.61 7.07 1.50
C TYR A 11 -7.76 8.35 2.34
N GLU A 12 -8.80 9.13 2.04
CA GLU A 12 -9.07 10.46 2.62
C GLU A 12 -9.34 10.41 4.11
N ILE A 13 -10.29 9.58 4.49
CA ILE A 13 -10.73 9.45 5.87
C ILE A 13 -9.91 8.34 6.54
N PRO A 14 -9.18 8.62 7.64
CA PRO A 14 -8.42 7.62 8.35
C PRO A 14 -9.36 6.49 8.81
N LYS A 15 -9.11 5.28 8.29
CA LYS A 15 -9.91 4.09 8.57
C LYS A 15 -9.03 2.84 8.63
N GLY A 16 -9.53 1.82 9.33
CA GLY A 16 -8.86 0.53 9.43
C GLY A 16 -7.98 0.42 10.66
N THR A 17 -6.71 0.03 10.50
CA THR A 17 -5.81 -0.26 11.62
C THR A 17 -4.38 0.18 11.31
N THR A 18 -3.73 0.81 12.28
CA THR A 18 -2.29 1.11 12.26
C THR A 18 -1.56 -0.01 12.99
N LEU A 19 -0.66 -0.72 12.31
CA LEU A 19 0.14 -1.78 12.88
C LEU A 19 1.56 -1.26 13.12
N VAL A 20 1.96 -1.17 14.39
CA VAL A 20 3.34 -0.84 14.79
C VAL A 20 4.12 -2.14 14.92
N MET A 21 5.22 -2.25 14.17
CA MET A 21 6.10 -3.41 14.21
C MET A 21 7.19 -3.26 15.29
N ASN A 22 7.84 -4.35 15.67
CA ASN A 22 8.87 -4.36 16.72
C ASN A 22 10.11 -3.52 16.36
N ASP A 23 10.37 -3.34 15.07
CA ASP A 23 11.44 -2.47 14.53
C ASP A 23 11.04 -0.98 14.50
N GLY A 24 9.84 -0.63 15.00
CA GLY A 24 9.28 0.72 14.97
C GLY A 24 8.59 1.10 13.66
N THR A 25 8.60 0.22 12.64
CA THR A 25 7.95 0.51 11.35
C THR A 25 6.43 0.59 11.51
N ILE A 26 5.82 1.64 10.95
CA ILE A 26 4.38 1.87 11.00
C ILE A 26 3.72 1.43 9.68
N ASN A 27 2.88 0.40 9.77
CA ASN A 27 2.12 -0.13 8.65
C ASN A 27 0.65 0.31 8.70
N TYR A 28 0.25 1.17 7.76
CA TYR A 28 -1.13 1.61 7.63
C TYR A 28 -1.97 0.61 6.82
N LEU A 29 -3.12 0.19 7.36
CA LEU A 29 -4.04 -0.73 6.70
C LEU A 29 -5.45 -0.12 6.63
N CYS A 30 -5.98 0.03 5.42
CA CYS A 30 -7.26 0.71 5.20
C CYS A 30 -8.52 -0.11 5.58
N SER A 31 -8.39 -1.42 5.87
CA SER A 31 -9.54 -2.27 6.23
C SER A 31 -9.13 -3.61 6.87
N SER A 32 -10.08 -4.23 7.59
CA SER A 32 -9.94 -5.59 8.12
C SER A 32 -9.63 -6.64 7.05
N LYS A 33 -10.11 -6.44 5.81
CA LYS A 33 -9.81 -7.30 4.65
C LYS A 33 -8.32 -7.27 4.30
N CYS A 34 -7.70 -6.10 4.35
CA CYS A 34 -6.25 -5.95 4.11
C CYS A 34 -5.45 -6.60 5.23
N ARG A 35 -5.82 -6.34 6.50
CA ARG A 35 -5.16 -6.94 7.67
C ARG A 35 -5.18 -8.47 7.64
N LYS A 36 -6.36 -9.07 7.46
CA LYS A 36 -6.51 -10.54 7.42
C LYS A 36 -5.69 -11.17 6.28
N ASN A 37 -5.73 -10.59 5.09
CA ASN A 37 -4.95 -11.14 3.97
C ASN A 37 -3.43 -10.96 4.15
N MET A 38 -2.99 -9.85 4.75
CA MET A 38 -1.59 -9.64 5.10
C MET A 38 -1.12 -10.69 6.11
N GLN A 39 -1.90 -10.95 7.16
CA GLN A 39 -1.62 -11.98 8.18
C GLN A 39 -1.60 -13.40 7.58
N MET A 40 -2.51 -13.69 6.64
CA MET A 40 -2.52 -14.95 5.87
C MET A 40 -1.41 -15.03 4.81
N LYS A 41 -0.54 -14.02 4.69
CA LYS A 41 0.54 -13.93 3.68
C LYS A 41 0.03 -14.03 2.22
N LYS A 42 -1.25 -13.73 1.95
CA LYS A 42 -1.82 -13.74 0.60
C LYS A 42 -1.42 -12.48 -0.15
N ARG A 43 -0.41 -12.56 -1.03
CA ARG A 43 0.09 -11.38 -1.77
C ARG A 43 -0.53 -11.16 -3.16
N LYS A 44 -1.08 -12.20 -3.79
CA LYS A 44 -1.64 -12.14 -5.15
C LYS A 44 -3.15 -12.37 -5.09
N VAL A 45 -3.91 -11.28 -4.92
CA VAL A 45 -5.38 -11.33 -4.93
C VAL A 45 -5.93 -10.50 -6.08
N ARG A 46 -6.93 -11.01 -6.80
CA ARG A 46 -7.48 -10.37 -8.01
C ARG A 46 -8.02 -8.94 -7.77
N TRP A 47 -8.49 -8.65 -6.56
CA TRP A 47 -9.11 -7.36 -6.21
C TRP A 47 -8.10 -6.27 -5.82
N VAL A 48 -6.82 -6.60 -5.67
CA VAL A 48 -5.76 -5.60 -5.47
C VAL A 48 -5.09 -5.37 -6.81
N SER A 49 -5.37 -4.23 -7.43
CA SER A 49 -4.61 -3.78 -8.59
C SER A 49 -3.16 -3.59 -8.17
N LYS A 50 -2.26 -4.34 -8.80
CA LYS A 50 -0.82 -4.16 -8.63
C LYS A 50 -0.50 -2.78 -9.19
N GLN A 51 -0.34 -1.78 -8.33
CA GLN A 51 0.19 -0.50 -8.80
C GLN A 51 1.60 -0.81 -9.28
N LYS A 52 1.81 -0.69 -10.60
CA LYS A 52 3.15 -0.70 -11.17
C LYS A 52 3.89 0.40 -10.39
N LYS A 53 4.95 0.03 -9.69
CA LYS A 53 5.91 1.03 -9.24
C LYS A 53 6.48 1.56 -10.54
N ASP A 54 5.99 2.72 -10.98
CA ASP A 54 6.61 3.44 -12.07
C ASP A 54 8.01 3.83 -11.57
N ASN A 55 8.98 2.97 -11.88
CA ASN A 55 10.38 3.28 -11.72
C ASN A 55 10.68 4.43 -12.68
N GLU A 56 10.69 5.65 -12.15
CA GLU A 56 11.66 6.71 -12.47
C GLU A 56 12.16 6.71 -13.94
N LYS A 57 11.27 6.98 -14.89
CA LYS A 57 11.62 7.31 -16.29
C LYS A 57 10.63 8.30 -16.91
N SER A 58 10.13 9.29 -16.17
CA SER A 58 9.31 10.39 -16.73
C SER A 58 10.01 11.73 -16.80
N ASP A 59 11.12 11.95 -16.08
CA ASP A 59 11.77 13.28 -16.02
C ASP A 59 12.91 13.49 -17.04
N LEU A 60 13.24 12.50 -17.86
CA LEU A 60 14.29 12.60 -18.89
C LEU A 60 13.78 12.93 -20.32
N LYS A 61 12.48 13.22 -20.49
CA LYS A 61 11.87 13.52 -21.80
C LYS A 61 11.54 15.00 -22.04
N SER A 62 11.91 15.89 -21.12
CA SER A 62 11.72 17.34 -21.26
C SER A 62 12.98 18.10 -21.72
N LEU A 63 14.06 17.39 -22.06
CA LEU A 63 15.29 17.94 -22.65
C LEU A 63 15.69 17.13 -23.89
N SER A 64 14.80 17.04 -24.86
CA SER A 64 15.11 16.68 -26.26
C SER A 64 14.31 17.55 -27.20
#